data_AF-A0A535K7M4-F1
#
_entry.id   AF-A0A535K7M4-F1
#
_cell.length_a   1.000
_cell.length_b   1.000
_cell.length_c   1.000
_cell.angle_alpha   90.00
_cell.angle_beta   90.00
_cell.angle_gamma   90.00
#
_symmetry.space_group_name_H-M   'P 1'
#
loop_
_entity.id
_entity.type
_entity.pdbx_description
1 polymer ?
#
loop_
_entity_poly.entity_id
_entity_poly.type
_entity_poly.pdbx_seq_one_letter_code
_entity_poly.pdbx_strand_id
1 'polypeptide(L)'
;MAAVPPLALIPFPEKLTTRSGSFALGATTSIASGDELRPQAELLRDQLRPASGLPLPISSSAKGSRITLALDASLASLGDEGYRLTASAEEVAIRAP
;
A
#
# COMPACT_ATOMS: atom_id res chain seq x y z
N MET A 1 -18.41 13.24 17.67
CA MET A 1 -17.45 12.49 16.81
C MET A 1 -16.50 11.75 17.72
N ALA A 2 -16.48 10.42 17.68
CA ALA A 2 -15.50 9.63 18.43
C ALA A 2 -14.09 9.91 17.87
N ALA A 3 -13.10 10.07 18.75
CA ALA A 3 -11.71 10.20 18.34
C ALA A 3 -11.28 8.92 17.60
N VAL A 4 -10.65 9.07 16.43
CA VAL A 4 -10.01 7.94 15.76
C VAL A 4 -8.85 7.50 16.66
N PRO A 5 -8.83 6.26 17.17
CA PRO A 5 -7.74 5.80 18.01
C PRO A 5 -6.42 5.95 17.23
N PRO A 6 -5.31 6.30 17.91
CA PRO A 6 -4.02 6.41 17.26
C PRO A 6 -3.69 5.08 16.54
N LEU A 7 -3.17 5.18 15.33
CA LEU A 7 -2.80 4.02 14.53
C LEU A 7 -1.72 3.22 15.28
N ALA A 8 -2.06 1.99 15.66
CA ALA A 8 -1.18 1.09 16.41
C ALA A 8 -0.16 0.42 15.48
N LEU A 9 0.82 1.21 15.01
CA LEU A 9 1.91 0.74 14.15
C LEU A 9 3.19 0.53 14.97
N ILE A 10 3.86 -0.60 14.74
CA ILE A 10 5.13 -0.95 15.36
C ILE A 10 6.09 -1.46 14.26
N PRO A 11 7.28 -0.84 14.09
CA PRO A 11 7.64 0.46 14.64
C PRO A 11 6.70 1.57 14.14
N PHE A 12 6.59 2.65 14.91
CA PHE A 12 5.81 3.81 14.48
C PHE A 12 6.57 4.54 13.35
N PRO A 13 5.92 4.92 12.24
CA PRO A 13 6.60 5.60 11.14
C PRO A 13 7.13 6.96 11.60
N GLU A 14 8.28 7.37 11.06
CA GLU A 14 8.91 8.66 11.40
C GLU A 14 7.97 9.85 11.13
N LYS A 15 7.14 9.76 10.08
CA LYS A 15 6.15 10.77 9.71
C LYS A 15 4.82 10.12 9.38
N LEU A 16 3.76 10.59 10.02
CA LEU A 16 2.39 10.17 9.78
C LEU A 16 1.47 11.38 9.68
N THR A 17 0.65 11.43 8.64
CA THR A 17 -0.35 12.49 8.46
C THR A 17 -1.68 11.87 8.08
N THR A 18 -2.64 11.91 8.99
CA THR A 18 -4.01 11.46 8.73
C THR A 18 -4.74 12.47 7.86
N ARG A 19 -5.46 11.99 6.84
CA ARG A 19 -6.35 12.80 6.01
C ARG A 19 -7.75 12.19 6.00
N SER A 20 -8.74 13.00 5.61
CA SER A 20 -10.11 12.54 5.44
C SER A 20 -10.23 11.55 4.28
N GLY A 21 -11.13 10.56 4.43
CA GLY A 21 -11.36 9.51 3.45
C GLY A 21 -10.78 8.16 3.90
N SER A 22 -11.07 7.13 3.12
CA SER A 22 -10.59 5.77 3.35
C SER A 22 -10.55 4.99 2.05
N PHE A 23 -9.65 4.00 1.99
CA PHE A 23 -9.63 3.00 0.93
C PHE A 23 -10.35 1.74 1.42
N ALA A 24 -11.34 1.25 0.67
CA ALA A 24 -12.02 -0.01 0.97
C ALA A 24 -11.46 -1.12 0.08
N LEU A 25 -10.93 -2.17 0.71
CA LEU A 25 -10.57 -3.40 0.01
C LEU A 25 -11.85 -4.13 -0.41
N GLY A 26 -11.92 -4.55 -1.68
CA GLY A 26 -13.07 -5.24 -2.24
C GLY A 26 -12.70 -6.25 -3.32
N ALA A 27 -13.71 -6.92 -3.88
CA ALA A 27 -13.52 -7.99 -4.87
C ALA A 27 -12.82 -7.52 -6.16
N THR A 28 -12.88 -6.23 -6.48
CA THR A 28 -12.24 -5.61 -7.65
C THR A 28 -10.85 -5.05 -7.34
N THR A 29 -10.40 -5.09 -6.08
CA THR A 29 -9.08 -4.58 -5.70
C THR A 29 -7.99 -5.48 -6.26
N SER A 30 -7.01 -4.85 -6.91
CA SER A 30 -5.84 -5.51 -7.50
C SER A 30 -4.54 -4.93 -6.96
N ILE A 31 -3.44 -5.64 -7.16
CA ILE A 31 -2.09 -5.15 -6.84
C ILE A 31 -1.38 -4.84 -8.16
N ALA A 32 -0.95 -3.59 -8.33
CA ALA A 32 -0.15 -3.14 -9.46
C ALA A 32 1.32 -3.10 -9.09
N SER A 33 2.17 -3.83 -9.81
CA SER A 33 3.61 -3.85 -9.57
C SER A 33 4.39 -4.14 -10.85
N GLY A 34 5.54 -3.51 -11.05
CA GLY A 34 6.50 -3.94 -12.08
C GLY A 34 7.04 -5.35 -11.82
N ASP A 35 7.62 -5.98 -12.84
CA ASP A 35 8.13 -7.36 -12.74
C ASP A 35 9.23 -7.49 -11.66
N GLU A 36 10.03 -6.44 -11.47
CA GLU A 36 11.08 -6.37 -10.45
C GLU A 36 10.55 -6.45 -9.01
N LEU A 37 9.28 -6.07 -8.79
CA LEU A 37 8.61 -6.08 -7.49
C LEU A 37 7.61 -7.24 -7.36
N ARG A 38 7.62 -8.20 -8.30
CA ARG A 38 6.68 -9.32 -8.31
C ARG A 38 6.72 -10.13 -7.01
N PRO A 39 7.88 -10.52 -6.44
CA PRO A 39 7.92 -11.24 -5.17
C PRO A 39 7.29 -10.46 -4.01
N GLN A 40 7.48 -9.14 -3.96
CA GLN A 40 6.95 -8.25 -2.94
C GLN A 40 5.43 -8.11 -3.07
N ALA A 41 4.92 -8.05 -4.30
CA ALA A 41 3.48 -8.04 -4.57
C ALA A 41 2.81 -9.37 -4.15
N GLU A 42 3.48 -10.50 -4.41
CA GLU A 42 3.02 -11.82 -3.97
C GLU A 42 3.03 -11.95 -2.45
N LEU A 43 4.10 -11.50 -1.80
CA LEU A 43 4.18 -11.46 -0.33
C LEU A 43 3.04 -10.62 0.27
N LEU A 44 2.80 -9.42 -0.26
CA LEU A 44 1.73 -8.54 0.21
C LEU A 44 0.36 -9.20 0.03
N ARG A 45 0.10 -9.77 -1.16
CA ARG A 45 -1.12 -10.52 -1.42
C ARG A 45 -1.30 -11.61 -0.36
N ASP A 46 -0.29 -12.45 -0.18
CA ASP A 46 -0.38 -13.64 0.65
C ASP A 46 -0.54 -13.29 2.15
N GLN A 47 -0.06 -12.13 2.59
CA GLN A 47 -0.34 -11.59 3.93
C GLN A 47 -1.76 -11.02 4.08
N LEU A 48 -2.32 -10.41 3.03
CA LEU A 48 -3.67 -9.83 3.07
C LEU A 48 -4.79 -10.86 2.91
N ARG A 49 -4.55 -11.94 2.15
CA ARG A 49 -5.58 -12.95 1.84
C ARG A 49 -6.20 -13.62 3.07
N PRO A 50 -5.44 -14.05 4.11
CA PRO A 50 -6.02 -14.73 5.26
C PRO A 50 -7.05 -13.88 6.02
N ALA A 51 -6.80 -12.58 6.14
CA ALA A 51 -7.68 -11.66 6.86
C ALA A 51 -8.80 -11.08 6.00
N SER A 52 -8.59 -10.97 4.68
CA SER A 52 -9.56 -10.33 3.77
C SER A 52 -10.44 -11.31 2.99
N GLY A 53 -9.98 -12.53 2.73
CA GLY A 53 -10.63 -13.48 1.82
C GLY A 53 -10.62 -13.06 0.34
N LEU A 54 -9.97 -11.95 -0.01
CA LEU A 54 -9.98 -11.38 -1.36
C LEU A 54 -8.95 -12.06 -2.27
N PRO A 55 -9.17 -12.11 -3.60
CA PRO A 55 -8.20 -12.70 -4.53
C PRO A 55 -6.96 -11.83 -4.75
N LEU A 56 -7.13 -10.50 -4.78
CA LEU A 56 -6.08 -9.49 -4.99
C LEU A 56 -5.12 -9.86 -6.16
N PRO A 57 -5.62 -9.95 -7.41
CA PRO A 57 -4.81 -10.31 -8.56
C PRO A 57 -3.68 -9.29 -8.77
N ILE A 58 -2.52 -9.78 -9.23
CA ILE A 58 -1.32 -8.96 -9.46
C ILE A 58 -1.14 -8.73 -10.95
N SER A 59 -1.04 -7.48 -11.38
CA SER A 59 -0.81 -7.07 -12.76
C SER A 59 0.26 -5.99 -12.87
N SER A 60 0.87 -5.82 -14.04
CA SER A 60 1.88 -4.77 -14.28
C SER A 60 1.30 -3.36 -14.23
N SER A 61 0.00 -3.23 -14.48
CA SER A 61 -0.76 -2.00 -14.30
C SER A 61 -2.18 -2.34 -13.89
N ALA A 62 -2.83 -1.45 -13.15
CA ALA A 62 -4.23 -1.57 -12.77
C ALA A 62 -4.94 -0.22 -12.86
N LYS A 63 -6.23 -0.24 -13.17
CA LYS A 63 -7.13 0.92 -13.11
C LYS A 63 -8.19 0.67 -12.03
N GLY A 64 -8.73 1.75 -11.46
CA GLY A 64 -9.69 1.65 -10.36
C GLY A 64 -9.03 1.27 -9.04
N SER A 65 -9.74 0.50 -8.21
CA SER A 65 -9.31 0.08 -6.86
C SER A 65 -8.03 -0.76 -6.94
N ARG A 66 -6.94 -0.20 -6.42
CA ARG A 66 -5.63 -0.85 -6.50
C ARG A 66 -4.72 -0.53 -5.33
N ILE A 67 -3.78 -1.43 -5.09
CA ILE A 67 -2.59 -1.20 -4.29
C ILE A 67 -1.40 -1.17 -5.25
N THR A 68 -0.66 -0.06 -5.31
CA THR A 68 0.48 0.13 -6.21
C THR A 68 1.78 -0.03 -5.45
N LEU A 69 2.68 -0.86 -5.95
CA LEU A 69 4.08 -1.01 -5.50
C LEU A 69 4.99 -0.45 -6.60
N ALA A 70 5.85 0.50 -6.25
CA ALA A 70 6.80 1.08 -7.19
C ALA A 70 8.11 1.51 -6.51
N LEU A 71 9.21 1.42 -7.25
CA LEU A 71 10.44 2.14 -6.91
C LEU A 71 10.35 3.56 -7.46
N ASP A 72 10.83 4.53 -6.69
CA ASP A 72 10.72 5.95 -6.96
C ASP A 72 12.01 6.65 -6.52
N ALA A 73 12.96 6.75 -7.45
CA ALA A 73 14.28 7.34 -7.21
C ALA A 73 14.23 8.78 -6.66
N SER A 74 13.10 9.49 -6.80
CA SER A 74 12.93 10.81 -6.17
C SER A 74 12.87 10.74 -4.63
N LEU A 75 12.66 9.55 -4.07
CA LEU A 75 12.62 9.26 -2.64
C LEU A 75 13.98 8.86 -2.06
N ALA A 76 15.09 8.95 -2.82
CA ALA A 76 16.43 8.57 -2.36
C ALA A 76 16.85 9.20 -1.02
N SER A 77 16.29 10.37 -0.66
CA SER A 77 16.53 11.03 0.64
C SER A 77 15.93 10.29 1.86
N LEU A 78 15.09 9.28 1.65
CA LEU A 78 14.55 8.44 2.73
C LEU A 78 15.54 7.36 3.21
N GLY A 79 16.65 7.17 2.50
CA GLY A 79 17.63 6.11 2.78
C GLY A 79 17.20 4.73 2.31
N ASP A 80 18.08 3.74 2.48
CA ASP A 80 17.98 2.43 1.82
C ASP A 80 16.72 1.61 2.21
N GLU A 81 16.19 1.83 3.42
CA GLU A 81 14.98 1.15 3.93
C GLU A 81 13.76 2.08 4.01
N GLY A 82 13.90 3.32 3.51
CA GLY A 82 12.88 4.34 3.57
C GLY A 82 11.69 4.03 2.67
N TYR A 83 10.48 4.39 3.12
CA TYR A 83 9.28 4.20 2.32
C TYR A 83 8.27 5.34 2.48
N ARG A 84 7.38 5.45 1.50
CA ARG A 84 6.18 6.29 1.54
C ARG A 84 4.95 5.44 1.28
N LEU A 85 4.03 5.43 2.24
CA LEU A 85 2.70 4.83 2.09
C LEU A 85 1.65 5.94 2.04
N THR A 86 0.83 5.95 1.00
CA THR A 86 -0.32 6.86 0.86
C THR A 86 -1.58 6.03 0.65
N ALA A 87 -2.57 6.17 1.52
CA ALA A 87 -3.89 5.59 1.33
C ALA A 87 -4.89 6.71 1.02
N SER A 88 -5.46 6.70 -0.19
CA SER A 88 -6.53 7.60 -0.63
C SER A 88 -7.82 6.80 -0.91
N ALA A 89 -8.91 7.48 -1.26
CA ALA A 89 -10.12 6.78 -1.68
C ALA A 89 -9.97 5.98 -2.99
N GLU A 90 -8.92 6.29 -3.77
CA GLU A 90 -8.74 5.75 -5.12
C GLU A 90 -7.69 4.64 -5.16
N GLU A 91 -6.61 4.78 -4.38
CA GLU A 91 -5.53 3.80 -4.33
C GLU A 91 -4.80 3.79 -2.97
N VAL A 92 -4.10 2.69 -2.72
CA VAL A 92 -3.00 2.63 -1.77
C VAL A 92 -1.70 2.59 -2.55
N ALA A 93 -0.83 3.57 -2.38
CA ALA A 93 0.48 3.61 -3.02
C ALA A 93 1.58 3.36 -1.99
N ILE A 94 2.43 2.36 -2.26
CA ILE A 94 3.62 2.00 -1.47
C ILE A 94 4.84 2.22 -2.36
N ARG A 95 5.70 3.14 -1.96
CA ARG A 95 6.88 3.54 -2.72
C ARG A 95 8.13 3.48 -1.88
N ALA A 96 9.22 3.02 -2.47
CA ALA A 96 10.56 2.99 -1.90
C ALA A 96 11.54 3.63 -2.90
N PRO A 97 12.72 4.10 -2.47
CA PRO A 97 13.72 4.67 -3.37
C PRO A 97 14.24 3.70 -4.44
#